data_AF-A0A9D8HIT4-F1
#
_entry.id   AF-A0A9D8HIT4-F1
#
_cell.length_a   1.000
_cell.length_b   1.000
_cell.length_c   1.000
_cell.angle_alpha   90.00
_cell.angle_beta   90.00
_cell.angle_gamma   90.00
#
_symmetry.space_group_name_H-M   'P 1'
#
loop_
_entity.id
_entity.type
_entity.pdbx_description
1 polymer ?
#
loop_
_entity_poly.entity_id
_entity_poly.type
_entity_poly.pdbx_seq_one_letter_code
_entity_poly.pdbx_strand_id
1 'polypeptide(L)' 'VLRQIDVDRAETGAYVVAADAVGAGVGEIVLYASGSSARQTVPTKDRPVDAVIMAIVDTWEVHGETRYHKYRE' A
#
# COMPACT_ATOMS: atom_id res chain seq x y z
N VAL A 1 -3.89 6.43 7.15
CA VAL A 1 -2.85 7.28 6.53
C VAL A 1 -1.68 6.39 6.22
N LEU A 2 -1.22 6.37 4.96
CA LEU A 2 -0.05 5.62 4.54
C LEU A 2 1.15 6.56 4.50
N ARG A 3 2.30 6.09 4.98
CA ARG A 3 3.59 6.76 4.77
C ARG A 3 4.26 6.08 3.57
N GLN A 4 4.74 6.88 2.63
CA GLN A 4 5.45 6.33 1.48
C GLN A 4 6.87 5.96 1.90
N ILE A 5 7.34 4.83 1.40
CA ILE A 5 8.69 4.32 1.59
C ILE A 5 9.35 4.07 0.24
N ASP A 6 10.66 4.18 0.19
CA ASP A 6 11.45 3.79 -0.97
C ASP A 6 11.75 2.28 -1.01
N VAL A 7 12.54 1.86 -1.99
CA VAL A 7 12.93 0.45 -2.22
C VAL A 7 13.79 -0.16 -1.11
N ASP A 8 14.29 0.67 -0.19
CA ASP A 8 15.10 0.29 0.97
C ASP A 8 14.34 0.50 2.31
N ARG A 9 13.02 0.73 2.23
CA ARG A 9 12.10 1.00 3.34
C ARG A 9 12.34 2.31 4.10
N ALA A 10 13.14 3.23 3.56
CA ALA A 10 13.27 4.53 4.17
C ALA A 10 11.99 5.35 3.91
N GLU A 11 11.45 6.00 4.95
CA GLU A 11 10.32 6.93 4.78
C GLU A 11 10.75 8.09 3.90
N THR A 12 9.96 8.40 2.87
CA THR A 12 10.24 9.51 1.95
C THR A 12 9.77 10.86 2.50
N GLY A 13 9.07 10.86 3.64
CA GLY A 13 8.39 12.03 4.22
C GLY A 13 7.03 12.35 3.56
N ALA A 14 6.69 11.69 2.44
CA ALA A 14 5.39 11.81 1.80
C ALA A 14 4.35 10.88 2.44
N TYR A 15 3.08 11.30 2.40
CA TYR A 15 1.96 10.52 2.91
C TYR A 15 0.74 10.62 1.99
N VAL A 16 -0.15 9.64 2.09
CA VAL A 16 -1.45 9.63 1.41
C VAL A 16 -2.54 9.16 2.36
N VAL A 17 -3.74 9.72 2.22
CA VAL A 17 -4.95 9.19 2.86
C VAL A 17 -5.63 8.26 1.86
N ALA A 18 -5.61 6.96 2.12
CA ALA A 18 -6.21 5.96 1.27
C ALA A 18 -7.38 5.27 1.98
N ALA A 19 -8.45 4.97 1.24
CA ALA A 19 -9.49 4.07 1.70
C ALA A 19 -8.92 2.66 1.85
N ASP A 20 -9.22 2.00 2.96
CA ASP A 20 -8.83 0.60 3.15
C ASP A 20 -9.95 -0.32 2.68
N ALA A 21 -9.70 -1.03 1.58
CA ALA A 21 -10.61 -2.03 1.02
C ALA A 21 -10.18 -3.47 1.36
N VAL A 22 -9.05 -3.66 2.04
CA VAL A 22 -8.40 -4.96 2.25
C VAL A 22 -8.41 -5.36 3.73
N GLY A 23 -8.39 -4.40 4.65
CA GLY A 23 -8.30 -4.64 6.09
C GLY A 23 -6.85 -4.65 6.58
N ALA A 24 -6.06 -3.68 6.14
CA ALA A 24 -4.66 -3.56 6.53
C ALA A 24 -4.52 -3.11 7.99
N GLY A 25 -3.67 -3.82 8.73
CA GLY A 25 -3.27 -3.49 10.10
C GLY A 25 -2.24 -2.35 10.16
N VAL A 26 -2.10 -1.77 11.34
CA VAL A 26 -1.04 -0.78 11.61
C VAL A 26 0.33 -1.46 11.48
N GLY A 27 1.23 -0.84 10.72
CA GLY A 27 2.59 -1.33 10.49
C GLY A 27 2.73 -2.26 9.28
N GLU A 28 1.63 -2.66 8.64
CA GLU A 28 1.72 -3.46 7.42
C GLU A 28 2.19 -2.63 6.21
N ILE A 29 3.10 -3.22 5.43
CA ILE A 29 3.46 -2.67 4.11
C ILE A 29 2.37 -3.04 3.11
N VAL A 30 1.90 -2.05 2.36
CA VAL A 30 0.79 -2.19 1.42
C VAL A 30 1.13 -1.61 0.05
N LEU A 31 0.42 -2.10 -0.97
CA LEU A 31 0.31 -1.43 -2.26
C LEU A 31 -0.99 -0.65 -2.29
N TYR A 32 -0.93 0.58 -2.81
CA TYR A 32 -2.11 1.42 -3.01
C TYR A 32 -2.16 1.91 -4.46
N ALA A 33 -3.37 2.14 -4.96
CA ALA A 33 -3.61 2.80 -6.24
C ALA A 33 -4.15 4.20 -6.00
N SER A 34 -3.81 5.15 -6.88
CA SER A 34 -4.32 6.52 -6.84
C SER A 34 -5.04 6.93 -8.13
N GLY A 35 -5.75 8.06 -8.09
CA GLY A 35 -6.51 8.58 -9.21
C GLY A 35 -7.76 7.75 -9.50
N SER A 36 -8.17 7.66 -10.78
CA SER A 36 -9.36 6.92 -11.18
C SER A 36 -9.29 5.42 -10.86
N SER A 37 -8.09 4.84 -10.84
CA SER A 37 -7.85 3.45 -10.46
C SER A 37 -8.30 3.14 -9.04
N ALA A 38 -8.32 4.13 -8.15
CA ALA A 38 -8.79 3.95 -6.79
C ALA A 38 -10.27 3.57 -6.67
N ARG A 39 -11.06 3.74 -7.74
CA ARG A 39 -12.48 3.36 -7.82
C ARG A 39 -12.72 2.00 -8.48
N GLN A 40 -11.67 1.27 -8.85
CA GLN A 40 -11.76 -0.02 -9.55
C GLN A 40 -11.91 -1.21 -8.59
N THR A 41 -12.35 -0.97 -7.35
CA THR A 41 -12.66 -2.02 -6.37
C THR A 41 -14.17 -2.04 -6.10
N VAL A 42 -14.72 -3.20 -5.69
CA VAL A 42 -16.13 -3.28 -5.28
C VAL A 42 -16.45 -2.29 -4.15
N PRO A 43 -15.60 -2.16 -3.09
CA PRO A 43 -15.84 -1.19 -2.01
C PRO A 43 -15.68 0.28 -2.38
N THR A 44 -15.07 0.64 -3.52
CA THR A 44 -14.82 2.04 -3.90
C THR A 44 -15.47 2.48 -5.20
N LYS A 45 -16.13 1.56 -5.91
CA LYS A 45 -16.90 1.86 -7.12
C LYS A 45 -17.92 2.97 -6.84
N ASP A 46 -18.00 3.93 -7.77
CA ASP A 46 -18.90 5.09 -7.75
C ASP A 46 -18.79 5.98 -6.50
N ARG A 47 -17.70 5.85 -5.72
CA ARG A 47 -17.39 6.71 -4.57
C ARG A 47 -16.32 7.74 -4.92
N PRO A 48 -16.34 8.95 -4.33
CA PRO A 48 -15.33 9.99 -4.57
C PRO A 48 -14.02 9.67 -3.83
N VAL A 49 -13.36 8.58 -4.21
CA VAL A 49 -12.08 8.11 -3.66
C VAL A 49 -11.00 8.26 -4.72
N ASP A 50 -9.84 8.79 -4.31
CA ASP A 50 -8.67 9.04 -5.14
C ASP A 50 -7.41 8.28 -4.69
N ALA A 51 -7.48 7.54 -3.57
CA ALA A 51 -6.49 6.56 -3.15
C ALA A 51 -7.13 5.38 -2.40
N VAL A 52 -6.71 4.14 -2.70
CA VAL A 52 -7.22 2.92 -2.06
C VAL A 52 -6.09 1.91 -1.84
N ILE A 53 -6.11 1.22 -0.70
CA ILE A 53 -5.26 0.06 -0.44
C ILE A 53 -5.75 -1.10 -1.32
N MET A 54 -4.84 -1.68 -2.10
CA MET A 54 -5.14 -2.76 -3.06
C MET A 54 -4.66 -4.12 -2.56
N ALA A 55 -3.57 -4.16 -1.80
CA ALA A 55 -2.98 -5.40 -1.28
C ALA A 55 -2.09 -5.13 -0.06
N ILE A 56 -1.97 -6.14 0.80
CA ILE A 56 -0.92 -6.23 1.82
C ILE A 56 0.26 -6.99 1.22
N VAL A 57 1.46 -6.47 1.40
CA VAL A 57 2.69 -7.09 0.88
C VAL A 57 3.13 -8.21 1.83
N ASP A 58 3.33 -9.41 1.30
CA ASP A 58 3.97 -10.52 2.03
C ASP A 58 5.48 -10.46 1.90
N THR A 59 5.99 -10.27 0.67
CA THR A 59 7.42 -10.17 0.37
C THR A 59 7.69 -9.11 -0.69
N TRP A 60 8.86 -8.46 -0.63
CA TRP A 60 9.39 -7.70 -1.75
C TRP A 60 10.88 -7.99 -1.95
N GLU A 61 11.27 -8.12 -3.21
CA GLU A 61 12.63 -8.38 -3.65
C GLU A 61 13.11 -7.26 -4.57
N VAL A 62 14.37 -6.85 -4.41
CA VAL A 62 15.05 -5.88 -5.28
C VAL A 62 16.39 -6.49 -5.67
N HIS A 63 16.63 -6.66 -6.97
CA HIS A 63 17.88 -7.21 -7.52
C HIS A 63 18.27 -8.61 -6.95
N GLY A 64 17.31 -9.50 -6.71
CA GLY A 64 17.59 -10.83 -6.16
C GLY A 64 17.71 -10.87 -4.64
N GLU A 65 17.63 -9.72 -3.96
CA GLU A 65 17.72 -9.61 -2.51
C GLU A 65 16.34 -9.38 -1.90
N THR A 66 15.92 -10.27 -1.00
CA THR A 66 14.71 -10.05 -0.21
C THR A 66 14.94 -8.87 0.72
N ARG A 67 14.21 -7.79 0.47
CA ARG A 67 14.24 -6.55 1.26
C ARG A 67 13.11 -6.52 2.29
N TYR A 68 12.03 -7.26 2.06
CA TYR A 68 10.95 -7.44 3.04
C TYR A 68 10.33 -8.82 3.00
N HIS A 69 10.01 -9.33 4.19
CA HIS A 69 9.27 -10.57 4.38
C HIS A 69 8.44 -10.49 5.68
N LYS A 70 7.14 -10.25 5.54
CA LYS A 70 6.19 -10.01 6.63
C LYS A 70 6.27 -11.02 7.78
N TYR A 71 6.35 -12.32 7.47
CA TYR A 71 6.33 -13.40 8.47
C TYR A 71 7.70 -13.74 9.09
N ARG A 72 8.76 -13.02 8.73
CA ARG A 72 10.10 -13.20 9.29
C ARG A 72 10.50 -12.05 10.23
N GLU A 73 9.61 -11.08 10.40
CA GLU A 73 9.73 -9.95 11.32
C GLU A 73 8.78 -10.10 12.51
#